data_AF-A0A1Q9VW69-F1
#
_entry.id   AF-A0A1Q9VW69-F1
#
_cell.length_a   1.000
_cell.length_b   1.000
_cell.length_c   1.000
_cell.angle_alpha   90.00
_cell.angle_beta   90.00
_cell.angle_gamma   90.00
#
_symmetry.space_group_name_H-M   'P 1'
#
loop_
_entity.id
_entity.type
_entity.pdbx_description
1 polymer ?
#
loop_
_entity_poly.entity_id
_entity_poly.type
_entity_poly.pdbx_seq_one_letter_code
_entity_poly.pdbx_strand_id
1 'polypeptide(L)'
;MAGRRRRRAGGGAGRGRHGGRRAPARCDPGRRDVAAWWAGASGAPGAPGTAADGATTVATVELARSGPAFLDALGEAAPELLAGVVPGDGGVEVPVVLRRDPRTATVYADASQVPAVGDQDQDGTEDGTADGTADGTEGRTTGAGPRSSAPRPSVPRSSAALGHLLALSADAAHAPDGRPGRVVLATGGARSHDAGWGLLRALARHATPGPDATPDPDADPGATATDVLRHARAALRGTTLVAAVASSTPLLGLHGASAALAARGVDDAVAQGLERCLGAVAHAVAGAVGTLDRDGRGPVAGRDLLADASPRRSRRSGARAAAAVRRSPRGARGRLVPAVREVADAVGLDTRLAAADLVVVADELGARELGRARAGRSGCDA
;
A
#
# COMPACT_ATOMS: atom_id res chain seq x y z
N MET A 1 0.31 77.40 36.10
CA MET A 1 1.50 76.57 36.40
C MET A 1 1.60 75.51 35.29
N ALA A 2 2.33 75.69 34.19
CA ALA A 2 3.79 75.81 34.03
C ALA A 2 4.56 74.59 34.57
N GLY A 3 4.96 73.70 33.67
CA GLY A 3 5.78 72.53 33.97
C GLY A 3 6.53 72.06 32.72
N ARG A 4 7.80 72.45 32.61
CA ARG A 4 8.69 72.35 31.45
C ARG A 4 9.32 70.95 31.24
N ARG A 5 9.57 70.62 29.97
CA ARG A 5 10.75 69.95 29.38
C ARG A 5 11.13 68.53 29.89
N ARG A 6 11.33 67.61 28.94
CA ARG A 6 12.67 67.28 28.37
C ARG A 6 12.55 66.34 27.17
N ARG A 7 13.15 66.78 26.06
CA ARG A 7 13.51 65.94 24.91
C ARG A 7 14.71 65.08 25.30
N ARG A 8 14.68 63.79 24.97
CA ARG A 8 15.88 62.95 24.80
C ARG A 8 15.87 62.37 23.40
N ALA A 9 16.96 62.64 22.69
CA ALA A 9 17.38 61.92 21.50
C ALA A 9 17.98 60.58 21.95
N GLY A 10 17.67 59.52 21.20
CA GLY A 10 18.27 58.20 21.33
C GLY A 10 18.18 57.51 19.97
N GLY A 11 19.31 57.40 19.30
CA GLY A 11 19.44 56.71 18.02
C GLY A 11 19.17 55.21 18.14
N GLY A 12 18.76 54.60 17.03
CA GLY A 12 18.48 53.17 16.99
C GLY A 12 18.40 52.64 15.57
N ALA A 13 19.54 52.16 15.10
CA ALA A 13 19.75 51.06 14.16
C ALA A 13 18.92 51.03 12.85
N GLY A 14 19.62 51.29 11.74
CA GLY A 14 19.19 50.92 10.39
C GLY A 14 18.92 49.42 10.30
N ARG A 15 17.69 49.06 9.95
CA ARG A 15 17.30 47.68 9.61
C ARG A 15 17.77 47.37 8.20
N GLY A 16 18.89 46.64 8.10
CA GLY A 16 19.32 46.00 6.87
C GLY A 16 18.24 45.05 6.36
N ARG A 17 17.77 45.29 5.14
CA ARG A 17 16.90 44.37 4.40
C ARG A 17 17.73 43.13 4.04
N HIS A 18 17.61 42.05 4.82
CA HIS A 18 18.09 40.74 4.39
C HIS A 18 17.18 40.24 3.27
N GLY A 19 17.67 40.30 2.03
CA GLY A 19 17.05 39.66 0.88
C GLY A 19 16.87 38.17 1.17
N GLY A 20 15.62 37.70 1.08
CA GLY A 20 15.28 36.30 1.18
C GLY A 20 15.95 35.53 0.06
N ARG A 21 17.10 34.91 0.35
CA ARG A 21 17.67 33.88 -0.51
C ARG A 21 16.71 32.70 -0.46
N ARG A 22 15.93 32.52 -1.53
CA ARG A 22 15.23 31.27 -1.81
C ARG A 22 16.29 30.16 -1.76
N ALA A 23 16.06 29.15 -0.93
CA ALA A 23 16.87 27.95 -0.93
C ALA A 23 16.85 27.39 -2.36
N PRO A 24 18.01 27.04 -2.96
CA PRO A 24 18.01 26.42 -4.28
C PRO A 24 17.18 25.14 -4.19
N ALA A 25 16.24 24.98 -5.13
CA ALA A 25 15.53 23.73 -5.32
C ALA A 25 16.58 22.64 -5.47
N ARG A 26 16.60 21.69 -4.53
CA ARG A 26 17.46 20.52 -4.65
C ARG A 26 16.82 19.64 -5.71
N CYS A 27 17.42 19.65 -6.90
CA CYS A 27 17.16 18.60 -7.88
C CYS A 27 17.86 17.35 -7.36
N ASP A 28 17.12 16.47 -6.71
CA ASP A 28 17.60 15.12 -6.48
C ASP A 28 17.73 14.44 -7.88
N PRO A 29 18.85 13.78 -8.16
CA PRO A 29 19.07 13.14 -9.46
C PRO A 29 18.01 12.06 -9.67
N GLY A 30 17.24 12.19 -10.73
CA GLY A 30 16.23 11.21 -11.11
C GLY A 30 16.87 9.96 -11.72
N ARG A 31 16.04 8.93 -11.95
CA ARG A 31 16.44 7.67 -12.59
C ARG A 31 17.30 7.84 -13.86
N ARG A 32 16.97 8.84 -14.69
CA ARG A 32 17.72 9.14 -15.93
C ARG A 32 19.11 9.72 -15.65
N ASP A 33 19.27 10.47 -14.56
CA ASP A 33 20.55 11.09 -14.18
C ASP A 33 21.53 10.05 -13.65
N VAL A 34 21.06 9.06 -12.89
CA VAL A 34 21.90 7.94 -12.42
C VAL A 34 22.34 7.06 -13.59
N ALA A 35 21.43 6.73 -14.50
CA ALA A 35 21.76 5.96 -15.70
C ALA A 35 22.74 6.72 -16.62
N ALA A 36 22.53 8.02 -16.83
CA ALA A 36 23.43 8.86 -17.61
C ALA A 36 24.80 9.04 -16.93
N TRP A 37 24.83 9.16 -15.61
CA TRP A 37 26.07 9.22 -14.83
C TRP A 37 26.90 7.94 -14.99
N TRP A 38 26.26 6.77 -14.90
CA TRP A 38 26.94 5.50 -15.12
C TRP A 38 27.40 5.32 -16.56
N ALA A 39 26.58 5.67 -17.55
CA ALA A 39 26.97 5.63 -18.96
C ALA A 39 28.15 6.58 -19.26
N GLY A 40 28.23 7.72 -18.57
CA GLY A 40 29.37 8.63 -18.64
C GLY A 40 30.61 8.13 -17.89
N ALA A 41 30.43 7.40 -16.78
CA ALA A 41 31.53 6.82 -16.00
C ALA A 41 32.16 5.60 -16.69
N SER A 42 31.37 4.80 -17.42
CA SER A 42 31.85 3.66 -18.21
C SER A 42 32.42 4.05 -19.58
N GLY A 43 32.25 5.32 -19.98
CA GLY A 43 32.77 5.85 -21.24
C GLY A 43 33.45 7.21 -21.05
N ALA A 44 34.69 7.22 -20.57
CA ALA A 44 35.58 8.35 -20.78
C ALA A 44 36.35 8.16 -22.11
N PRO A 45 36.02 8.90 -23.19
CA PRO A 45 36.83 8.92 -24.40
C PRO A 45 38.06 9.79 -24.14
N GLY A 46 39.24 9.20 -23.96
CA GLY A 46 40.42 10.03 -23.68
C GLY A 46 41.80 9.39 -23.57
N ALA A 47 41.99 8.09 -23.80
CA ALA A 47 43.33 7.51 -23.93
C ALA A 47 43.46 6.77 -25.28
N PRO A 48 44.15 7.35 -26.27
CA PRO A 48 44.45 6.65 -27.51
C PRO A 48 45.50 5.58 -27.23
N GLY A 49 45.12 4.29 -27.20
CA GLY A 49 46.14 3.24 -27.12
C GLY A 49 45.72 1.82 -26.73
N THR A 50 44.52 1.56 -26.23
CA THR A 50 44.11 0.17 -25.91
C THR A 50 42.65 -0.06 -26.23
N ALA A 51 42.38 -0.58 -27.42
CA ALA A 51 41.15 -1.30 -27.71
C ALA A 51 41.18 -2.62 -26.91
N ALA A 52 40.64 -2.59 -25.70
CA ALA A 52 40.12 -3.79 -25.09
C ALA A 52 38.68 -3.92 -25.58
N ASP A 53 38.44 -4.86 -26.50
CA ASP A 53 37.13 -5.35 -26.96
C ASP A 53 36.37 -6.06 -25.83
N GLY A 54 36.27 -5.44 -24.66
CA GLY A 54 35.49 -5.88 -23.52
C GLY A 54 34.32 -4.94 -23.34
N ALA A 55 33.28 -5.10 -24.15
CA ALA A 55 32.07 -4.31 -24.00
C ALA A 55 31.50 -4.51 -22.59
N THR A 56 31.55 -3.46 -21.76
CA THR A 56 30.92 -3.47 -20.45
C THR A 56 29.41 -3.57 -20.65
N THR A 57 28.81 -4.68 -20.21
CA THR A 57 27.37 -4.88 -20.27
C THR A 57 26.74 -4.34 -18.99
N VAL A 58 25.72 -3.49 -19.14
CA VAL A 58 24.95 -2.96 -18.01
C VAL A 58 23.53 -3.51 -18.11
N ALA A 59 23.10 -4.25 -17.09
CA ALA A 59 21.73 -4.73 -16.96
C ALA A 59 21.04 -4.02 -15.80
N THR A 60 19.83 -3.52 -16.01
CA THR A 60 19.01 -2.89 -14.96
C THR A 60 17.87 -3.83 -14.55
N VAL A 61 17.65 -3.97 -13.25
CA VAL A 61 16.52 -4.72 -12.69
C VAL A 61 15.74 -3.80 -11.77
N GLU A 62 14.45 -3.62 -12.05
CA GLU A 62 13.57 -2.87 -11.18
C GLU A 62 13.07 -3.77 -10.04
N LEU A 63 13.13 -3.25 -8.81
CA LEU A 63 12.62 -3.92 -7.62
C LEU A 63 11.62 -3.00 -6.93
N ALA A 64 10.53 -3.59 -6.45
CA ALA A 64 9.48 -2.86 -5.76
C ALA A 64 9.11 -3.54 -4.44
N ARG A 65 9.05 -2.74 -3.36
CA ARG A 65 8.62 -3.22 -2.04
C ARG A 65 7.11 -3.35 -1.90
N SER A 66 6.34 -2.62 -2.72
CA SER A 66 4.87 -2.67 -2.88
C SER A 66 4.37 -1.40 -3.57
N GLY A 67 3.06 -1.29 -3.79
CA GLY A 67 2.42 -0.08 -4.28
C GLY A 67 2.69 0.12 -5.77
N PRO A 68 2.37 1.29 -6.35
CA PRO A 68 2.17 1.45 -7.79
C PRO A 68 3.32 0.91 -8.67
N ALA A 69 4.57 1.02 -8.21
CA ALA A 69 5.75 0.51 -8.92
C ALA A 69 5.86 -1.03 -8.95
N PHE A 70 5.03 -1.76 -8.20
CA PHE A 70 5.06 -3.23 -8.10
C PHE A 70 4.76 -3.89 -9.44
N LEU A 71 3.73 -3.43 -10.14
CA LEU A 71 3.40 -3.97 -11.46
C LEU A 71 4.45 -3.53 -12.49
N ASP A 72 4.97 -2.32 -12.41
CA ASP A 72 6.01 -1.86 -13.34
C ASP A 72 7.29 -2.71 -13.25
N ALA A 73 7.71 -3.04 -12.02
CA ALA A 73 8.88 -3.88 -11.78
C ALA A 73 8.72 -5.32 -12.31
N LEU A 74 7.49 -5.78 -12.52
CA LEU A 74 7.17 -7.08 -13.12
C LEU A 74 7.09 -7.04 -14.65
N GLY A 75 7.40 -5.88 -15.26
CA GLY A 75 7.53 -5.60 -16.68
C GLY A 75 7.99 -6.77 -17.54
N GLU A 76 9.17 -7.26 -17.17
CA GLU A 76 9.90 -8.28 -17.92
C GLU A 76 9.36 -9.70 -17.68
N ALA A 77 8.96 -10.01 -16.44
CA ALA A 77 8.53 -11.34 -16.03
C ALA A 77 7.07 -11.64 -16.42
N ALA A 78 6.23 -10.62 -16.45
CA ALA A 78 4.80 -10.69 -16.74
C ALA A 78 4.42 -9.62 -17.77
N PRO A 79 4.74 -9.83 -19.06
CA PRO A 79 4.63 -8.79 -20.09
C PRO A 79 3.19 -8.50 -20.53
N GLU A 80 2.25 -9.43 -20.30
CA GLU A 80 0.86 -9.26 -20.68
C GLU A 80 0.15 -8.34 -19.67
N LEU A 81 -0.40 -7.23 -20.17
CA LEU A 81 -1.14 -6.26 -19.37
C LEU A 81 -2.63 -6.43 -19.62
N LEU A 82 -3.38 -6.67 -18.56
CA LEU A 82 -4.83 -6.83 -18.59
C LEU A 82 -5.47 -5.62 -17.94
N ALA A 83 -6.39 -4.98 -18.65
CA ALA A 83 -7.23 -3.93 -18.09
C ALA A 83 -8.57 -4.53 -17.66
N GLY A 84 -9.11 -4.06 -16.54
CA GLY A 84 -10.41 -4.46 -16.04
C GLY A 84 -11.05 -3.35 -15.23
N VAL A 85 -12.25 -3.63 -14.75
CA VAL A 85 -13.02 -2.75 -13.88
C VAL A 85 -13.54 -3.58 -12.72
N VAL A 86 -13.45 -3.04 -11.51
CA VAL A 86 -14.00 -3.66 -10.31
C VAL A 86 -14.99 -2.72 -9.63
N PRO A 87 -16.07 -3.25 -9.01
CA PRO A 87 -16.95 -2.43 -8.20
C PRO A 87 -16.19 -1.81 -7.02
N GLY A 88 -16.18 -0.49 -6.98
CA GLY A 88 -15.75 0.35 -5.88
C GLY A 88 -16.88 0.62 -4.89
N ASP A 89 -16.66 1.61 -4.04
CA ASP A 89 -17.68 2.06 -3.10
C ASP A 89 -18.85 2.74 -3.80
N GLY A 90 -20.05 2.62 -3.23
CA GLY A 90 -21.26 3.22 -3.80
C GLY A 90 -21.60 2.75 -5.22
N GLY A 91 -21.02 1.63 -5.67
CA GLY A 91 -21.18 1.12 -7.03
C GLY A 91 -20.31 1.83 -8.08
N VAL A 92 -19.40 2.72 -7.68
CA VAL A 92 -18.49 3.40 -8.61
C VAL A 92 -17.53 2.38 -9.23
N GLU A 93 -17.44 2.36 -10.55
CA GLU A 93 -16.52 1.51 -11.28
C GLU A 93 -15.07 2.00 -11.10
N VAL A 94 -14.19 1.10 -10.64
CA VAL A 94 -12.76 1.39 -10.44
C VAL A 94 -11.96 0.68 -11.54
N PRO A 95 -11.29 1.42 -12.44
CA PRO A 95 -10.40 0.83 -13.42
C PRO A 95 -9.18 0.23 -12.71
N VAL A 96 -8.82 -0.99 -13.11
CA VAL A 96 -7.67 -1.73 -12.57
C VAL A 96 -6.84 -2.33 -13.69
N VAL A 97 -5.57 -2.54 -13.39
CA VAL A 97 -4.59 -3.17 -14.26
C VAL A 97 -3.99 -4.37 -13.55
N LEU A 98 -3.88 -5.48 -14.28
CA LEU A 98 -3.19 -6.69 -13.86
C LEU A 98 -2.04 -6.97 -14.81
N ARG A 99 -1.02 -7.67 -14.32
CA ARG A 99 0.00 -8.27 -15.18
C ARG A 99 -0.11 -9.78 -15.16
N ARG A 100 0.13 -10.42 -16.30
CA ARG A 100 0.11 -11.87 -16.43
C ARG A 100 1.40 -12.40 -17.01
N ASP A 101 1.92 -13.45 -16.39
CA ASP A 101 2.92 -14.33 -16.99
C ASP A 101 2.19 -15.51 -17.64
N PRO A 102 2.08 -15.53 -18.98
CA PRO A 102 1.36 -16.60 -19.69
C PRO A 102 2.05 -17.96 -19.57
N ARG A 103 3.35 -18.00 -19.24
CA ARG A 103 4.12 -19.25 -19.13
C ARG A 103 3.74 -20.02 -17.86
N THR A 104 3.48 -19.28 -16.78
CA THR A 104 3.17 -19.86 -15.47
C THR A 104 1.70 -19.71 -15.07
N ALA A 105 0.89 -19.02 -15.87
CA ALA A 105 -0.46 -18.60 -15.50
C ALA A 105 -0.50 -17.84 -14.17
N THR A 106 0.54 -17.02 -13.92
CA THR A 106 0.60 -16.15 -12.74
C THR A 106 0.03 -14.80 -13.09
N VAL A 107 -0.95 -14.33 -12.30
CA VAL A 107 -1.49 -12.97 -12.35
C VAL A 107 -1.00 -12.18 -11.16
N TYR A 108 -0.50 -10.97 -11.42
CA TYR A 108 -0.05 -10.01 -10.44
C TYR A 108 -1.03 -8.85 -10.37
N ALA A 109 -1.45 -8.51 -9.17
CA ALA A 109 -2.38 -7.43 -8.86
C ALA A 109 -1.80 -6.55 -7.75
N ASP A 110 -2.26 -5.31 -7.66
CA ASP A 110 -1.84 -4.38 -6.62
C ASP A 110 -3.04 -3.73 -5.94
N ALA A 111 -3.10 -3.87 -4.61
CA ALA A 111 -4.13 -3.30 -3.78
C ALA A 111 -4.12 -1.76 -3.78
N SER A 112 -3.02 -1.09 -4.13
CA SER A 112 -2.97 0.37 -4.18
C SER A 112 -3.80 0.99 -5.32
N GLN A 113 -4.22 0.18 -6.30
CA GLN A 113 -5.06 0.63 -7.41
C GLN A 113 -6.50 0.89 -6.99
N VAL A 114 -6.92 0.28 -5.87
CA VAL A 114 -8.28 0.38 -5.38
C VAL A 114 -8.33 1.47 -4.32
N PRO A 115 -9.02 2.60 -4.56
CA PRO A 115 -9.19 3.61 -3.55
C PRO A 115 -10.00 3.02 -2.40
N ALA A 116 -9.66 3.39 -1.17
CA ALA A 116 -10.51 3.01 -0.06
C ALA A 116 -11.64 4.02 0.09
N VAL A 117 -12.81 3.49 0.40
CA VAL A 117 -14.06 4.22 0.67
C VAL A 117 -13.81 5.47 1.52
N GLY A 118 -14.31 6.63 1.07
CA GLY A 118 -14.26 7.90 1.80
C GLY A 118 -13.06 8.81 1.54
N ASP A 119 -12.20 8.51 0.56
CA ASP A 119 -11.14 9.43 0.13
C ASP A 119 -11.64 10.57 -0.79
N GLN A 120 -12.81 10.44 -1.43
CA GLN A 120 -13.26 11.38 -2.46
C GLN A 120 -13.75 12.74 -1.92
N ASP A 121 -14.05 12.83 -0.62
CA ASP A 121 -14.60 14.07 -0.04
C ASP A 121 -13.53 15.08 0.40
N GLN A 122 -12.23 14.74 0.36
CA GLN A 122 -11.18 15.64 0.87
C GLN A 122 -10.53 16.56 -0.18
N ASP A 123 -10.51 16.16 -1.46
CA ASP A 123 -9.85 16.96 -2.52
C ASP A 123 -10.80 17.97 -3.21
N GLY A 124 -12.09 17.99 -2.85
CA GLY A 124 -13.09 18.88 -3.46
C GLY A 124 -13.08 20.34 -2.99
N THR A 125 -12.07 20.79 -2.24
CA THR A 125 -11.94 22.20 -1.80
C THR A 125 -10.67 22.87 -2.35
N GLU A 126 -10.24 22.50 -3.55
CA GLU A 126 -9.27 23.32 -4.28
C GLU A 126 -10.01 24.37 -5.12
N ASP A 127 -9.90 25.62 -4.66
CA ASP A 127 -9.97 26.85 -5.45
C ASP A 127 -11.19 27.03 -6.37
N GLY A 128 -12.30 27.41 -5.74
CA GLY A 128 -13.17 28.40 -6.37
C GLY A 128 -12.39 29.71 -6.55
N THR A 129 -11.72 29.86 -7.70
CA THR A 129 -11.42 31.17 -8.28
C THR A 129 -12.76 31.85 -8.55
N ALA A 130 -13.26 32.55 -7.53
CA ALA A 130 -14.23 33.61 -7.70
C ALA A 130 -13.54 34.69 -8.52
N ASP A 131 -13.72 34.63 -9.84
CA ASP A 131 -13.43 35.74 -10.72
C ASP A 131 -14.33 36.89 -10.28
N GLY A 132 -13.71 37.87 -9.62
CA GLY A 132 -14.38 39.06 -9.15
C GLY A 132 -14.83 39.89 -10.35
N THR A 133 -16.15 40.05 -10.48
CA THR A 133 -16.68 41.31 -10.98
C THR A 133 -17.10 42.12 -9.77
N ALA A 134 -16.35 43.19 -9.53
CA ALA A 134 -16.61 44.16 -8.48
C ALA A 134 -17.94 44.87 -8.73
N ASP A 135 -18.83 44.85 -7.73
CA ASP A 135 -19.56 46.08 -7.39
C ASP A 135 -19.85 46.10 -5.89
N GLY A 136 -19.63 47.26 -5.29
CA GLY A 136 -19.45 47.44 -3.86
C GLY A 136 -20.76 47.56 -3.08
N THR A 137 -20.77 47.01 -1.86
CA THR A 137 -21.39 47.71 -0.72
C THR A 137 -20.80 47.20 0.59
N GLU A 138 -20.30 48.13 1.39
CA GLU A 138 -19.68 47.90 2.69
C GLU A 138 -20.70 47.34 3.69
N GLY A 139 -20.61 46.04 3.95
CA GLY A 139 -21.38 45.33 4.98
C GLY A 139 -20.46 44.62 5.95
N ARG A 140 -20.14 45.30 7.06
CA ARG A 140 -19.34 44.83 8.20
C ARG A 140 -19.82 43.44 8.72
N THR A 141 -19.07 42.38 8.44
CA THR A 141 -19.19 41.08 9.14
C THR A 141 -17.85 40.66 9.75
N THR A 142 -17.58 41.21 10.92
CA THR A 142 -16.58 40.69 11.86
C THR A 142 -17.09 39.37 12.45
N GLY A 143 -16.45 38.25 12.10
CA GLY A 143 -16.79 36.95 12.69
C GLY A 143 -16.06 35.74 12.11
N ALA A 144 -14.81 35.89 11.63
CA ALA A 144 -13.98 34.76 11.25
C ALA A 144 -13.44 34.06 12.52
N GLY A 145 -14.29 33.27 13.18
CA GLY A 145 -13.84 32.33 14.19
C GLY A 145 -12.93 31.27 13.54
N PRO A 146 -11.92 30.75 14.27
CA PRO A 146 -11.08 29.67 13.76
C PRO A 146 -11.99 28.49 13.45
N ARG A 147 -12.21 28.22 12.16
CA ARG A 147 -12.87 27.00 11.69
C ARG A 147 -11.90 25.87 12.02
N SER A 148 -12.03 25.33 13.22
CA SER A 148 -11.42 24.09 13.63
C SER A 148 -11.99 23.01 12.71
N SER A 149 -11.29 22.75 11.60
CA SER A 149 -11.43 21.57 10.76
C SER A 149 -10.93 20.34 11.54
N ALA A 150 -11.48 20.14 12.73
CA ALA A 150 -11.25 18.92 13.48
C ALA A 150 -11.65 17.78 12.54
N PRO A 151 -10.71 16.90 12.15
CA PRO A 151 -11.01 15.82 11.24
C PRO A 151 -12.17 15.03 11.83
N ARG A 152 -13.28 14.95 11.11
CA ARG A 152 -14.35 14.03 11.50
C ARG A 152 -13.74 12.62 11.57
N PRO A 153 -14.11 11.81 12.57
CA PRO A 153 -13.65 10.43 12.64
C PRO A 153 -14.04 9.74 11.32
N SER A 154 -13.05 9.49 10.47
CA SER A 154 -13.29 8.92 9.15
C SER A 154 -13.84 7.51 9.33
N VAL A 155 -14.96 7.22 8.68
CA VAL A 155 -15.62 5.90 8.67
C VAL A 155 -14.59 4.82 8.29
N PRO A 156 -14.62 3.63 8.92
CA PRO A 156 -13.75 2.52 8.54
C PRO A 156 -13.88 2.25 7.04
N ARG A 157 -12.75 2.23 6.33
CA ARG A 157 -12.76 2.07 4.88
C ARG A 157 -12.81 0.59 4.50
N SER A 158 -13.78 0.21 3.68
CA SER A 158 -14.02 -1.18 3.27
C SER A 158 -12.96 -1.70 2.29
N SER A 159 -12.68 -3.00 2.35
CA SER A 159 -11.81 -3.74 1.42
C SER A 159 -12.58 -4.48 0.32
N ALA A 160 -13.89 -4.25 0.16
CA ALA A 160 -14.74 -4.99 -0.79
C ALA A 160 -14.22 -4.99 -2.23
N ALA A 161 -13.79 -3.82 -2.73
CA ALA A 161 -13.22 -3.68 -4.06
C ALA A 161 -11.92 -4.50 -4.26
N LEU A 162 -11.15 -4.75 -3.19
CA LEU A 162 -10.02 -5.69 -3.24
C LEU A 162 -10.48 -7.15 -3.40
N GLY A 163 -11.64 -7.52 -2.86
CA GLY A 163 -12.24 -8.83 -3.10
C GLY A 163 -12.69 -9.03 -4.55
N HIS A 164 -13.26 -7.99 -5.16
CA HIS A 164 -13.57 -8.00 -6.59
C HIS A 164 -12.30 -8.05 -7.46
N LEU A 165 -11.27 -7.28 -7.13
CA LEU A 165 -9.96 -7.37 -7.78
C LEU A 165 -9.37 -8.77 -7.70
N LEU A 166 -9.47 -9.42 -6.53
CA LEU A 166 -8.94 -10.76 -6.33
C LEU A 166 -9.76 -11.81 -7.09
N ALA A 167 -11.09 -11.67 -7.16
CA ALA A 167 -11.94 -12.51 -7.99
C ALA A 167 -11.57 -12.39 -9.48
N LEU A 168 -11.49 -11.17 -10.00
CA LEU A 168 -11.05 -10.89 -11.38
C LEU A 168 -9.67 -11.48 -11.67
N SER A 169 -8.74 -11.34 -10.73
CA SER A 169 -7.38 -11.89 -10.86
C SER A 169 -7.37 -13.41 -10.88
N ALA A 170 -8.22 -14.05 -10.05
CA ALA A 170 -8.37 -15.49 -10.04
C ALA A 170 -8.94 -15.97 -11.38
N ASP A 171 -9.99 -15.34 -11.89
CA ASP A 171 -10.58 -15.66 -13.19
C ASP A 171 -9.55 -15.54 -14.32
N ALA A 172 -8.74 -14.46 -14.33
CA ALA A 172 -7.66 -14.28 -15.30
C ALA A 172 -6.49 -15.29 -15.16
N ALA A 173 -6.29 -15.82 -13.95
CA ALA A 173 -5.24 -16.81 -13.67
C ALA A 173 -5.65 -18.23 -14.10
N HIS A 174 -6.94 -18.52 -14.27
CA HIS A 174 -7.39 -19.82 -14.74
C HIS A 174 -6.95 -20.06 -16.18
N ALA A 175 -6.26 -21.17 -16.41
CA ALA A 175 -5.91 -21.60 -17.74
C ALA A 175 -7.10 -22.35 -18.38
N PRO A 176 -7.31 -22.26 -19.71
CA PRO A 176 -8.41 -22.95 -20.40
C PRO A 176 -8.37 -24.47 -20.24
N ASP A 177 -7.20 -25.03 -19.97
CA ASP A 177 -6.95 -26.45 -19.73
C ASP A 177 -7.29 -26.90 -18.30
N GLY A 178 -7.84 -26.01 -17.47
CA GLY A 178 -8.21 -26.30 -16.09
C GLY A 178 -7.04 -26.40 -15.12
N ARG A 179 -5.81 -26.04 -15.54
CA ARG A 179 -4.67 -25.97 -14.62
C ARG A 179 -4.90 -24.90 -13.55
N PRO A 180 -4.46 -25.17 -12.31
CA PRO A 180 -4.60 -24.20 -11.24
C PRO A 180 -3.78 -22.94 -11.52
N GLY A 181 -4.43 -21.78 -11.43
CA GLY A 181 -3.79 -20.48 -11.58
C GLY A 181 -3.00 -20.07 -10.34
N ARG A 182 -2.19 -19.03 -10.50
CA ARG A 182 -1.51 -18.36 -9.37
C ARG A 182 -1.87 -16.88 -9.38
N VAL A 183 -2.27 -16.35 -8.22
CA VAL A 183 -2.48 -14.92 -8.02
C VAL A 183 -1.51 -14.40 -6.97
N VAL A 184 -0.79 -13.34 -7.32
CA VAL A 184 0.07 -12.57 -6.43
C VAL A 184 -0.56 -11.20 -6.22
N LEU A 185 -1.01 -10.92 -5.00
CA LEU A 185 -1.57 -9.63 -4.63
C LEU A 185 -0.55 -8.85 -3.80
N ALA A 186 -0.03 -7.75 -4.34
CA ALA A 186 0.69 -6.77 -3.54
C ALA A 186 -0.29 -6.04 -2.62
N THR A 187 0.05 -5.99 -1.33
CA THR A 187 -0.86 -5.48 -0.28
C THR A 187 -0.46 -4.10 0.24
N GLY A 188 0.70 -3.58 -0.17
CA GLY A 188 1.13 -2.25 0.26
C GLY A 188 0.32 -1.16 -0.45
N GLY A 189 0.15 -0.02 0.22
CA GLY A 189 -0.69 1.07 -0.28
C GLY A 189 -2.20 0.84 -0.12
N ALA A 190 -2.64 -0.35 0.32
CA ALA A 190 -4.04 -0.58 0.66
C ALA A 190 -4.51 0.39 1.75
N ARG A 191 -5.63 1.08 1.50
CA ARG A 191 -6.17 2.10 2.39
C ARG A 191 -7.35 1.60 3.25
N SER A 192 -7.71 0.32 3.16
CA SER A 192 -8.82 -0.27 3.92
C SER A 192 -8.44 -0.60 5.38
N HIS A 193 -9.43 -0.55 6.28
CA HIS A 193 -9.26 -0.71 7.72
C HIS A 193 -10.29 -1.67 8.37
N ASP A 194 -10.79 -2.63 7.60
CA ASP A 194 -11.86 -3.57 7.96
C ASP A 194 -11.36 -5.01 8.20
N ALA A 195 -10.05 -5.19 8.46
CA ALA A 195 -9.39 -6.50 8.59
C ALA A 195 -9.60 -7.45 7.38
N GLY A 196 -9.91 -6.93 6.19
CA GLY A 196 -10.18 -7.76 5.02
C GLY A 196 -11.57 -8.38 5.01
N TRP A 197 -12.46 -7.97 5.92
CA TRP A 197 -13.82 -8.50 5.99
C TRP A 197 -14.64 -8.19 4.73
N GLY A 198 -14.56 -6.96 4.23
CA GLY A 198 -15.18 -6.55 2.96
C GLY A 198 -14.68 -7.40 1.78
N LEU A 199 -13.37 -7.64 1.71
CA LEU A 199 -12.76 -8.53 0.72
C LEU A 199 -13.36 -9.94 0.77
N LEU A 200 -13.47 -10.53 1.97
CA LEU A 200 -14.03 -11.87 2.14
C LEU A 200 -15.51 -11.93 1.73
N ARG A 201 -16.30 -10.92 2.08
CA ARG A 201 -17.71 -10.80 1.66
C ARG A 201 -17.84 -10.64 0.15
N ALA A 202 -17.02 -9.81 -0.48
CA ALA A 202 -17.03 -9.63 -1.93
C ALA A 202 -16.67 -10.93 -2.69
N LEU A 203 -15.67 -11.68 -2.21
CA LEU A 203 -15.35 -13.01 -2.76
C LEU A 203 -16.49 -14.01 -2.57
N ALA A 204 -17.13 -14.01 -1.40
CA ALA A 204 -18.27 -14.89 -1.12
C ALA A 204 -19.43 -14.64 -2.09
N ARG A 205 -19.71 -13.37 -2.39
CA ARG A 205 -20.70 -12.99 -3.42
C ARG A 205 -20.33 -13.49 -4.81
N HIS A 206 -19.05 -13.37 -5.20
CA HIS A 206 -18.58 -13.87 -6.50
C HIS A 206 -18.77 -15.37 -6.70
N ALA A 207 -18.64 -16.16 -5.62
CA ALA A 207 -18.82 -17.62 -5.67
C ALA A 207 -20.27 -18.07 -5.83
N THR A 208 -21.24 -17.18 -5.70
CA THR A 208 -22.67 -17.52 -5.65
C THR A 208 -23.41 -16.88 -6.83
N PRO A 209 -23.10 -17.23 -8.09
CA PRO A 209 -23.80 -16.69 -9.24
C PRO A 209 -25.20 -17.32 -9.36
N GLY A 210 -26.25 -16.51 -9.24
CA GLY A 210 -27.62 -16.92 -9.53
C GLY A 210 -28.70 -15.98 -8.98
N PRO A 211 -29.94 -16.03 -9.50
CA PRO A 211 -31.08 -15.29 -8.94
C PRO A 211 -31.49 -15.81 -7.55
N ASP A 212 -31.11 -17.06 -7.21
CA ASP A 212 -31.24 -17.67 -5.88
C ASP A 212 -29.97 -17.48 -5.02
N ALA A 213 -29.06 -16.59 -5.44
CA ALA A 213 -27.91 -16.24 -4.61
C ALA A 213 -28.43 -15.82 -3.25
N THR A 214 -27.92 -16.48 -2.19
CA THR A 214 -28.22 -16.16 -0.80
C THR A 214 -28.26 -14.65 -0.61
N PRO A 215 -29.21 -14.15 0.22
CA PRO A 215 -29.41 -12.72 0.40
C PRO A 215 -28.06 -12.06 0.63
N ASP A 216 -27.87 -10.90 0.01
CA ASP A 216 -26.66 -10.09 0.13
C ASP A 216 -26.09 -10.28 1.55
N PRO A 217 -24.84 -10.74 1.74
CA PRO A 217 -24.31 -11.03 3.08
C PRO A 217 -24.27 -9.79 4.00
N ASP A 218 -24.57 -8.62 3.46
CA ASP A 218 -24.88 -7.39 4.20
C ASP A 218 -26.38 -7.25 4.55
N ALA A 219 -27.29 -7.83 3.76
CA ALA A 219 -28.75 -7.92 3.99
C ALA A 219 -29.21 -9.19 4.74
N ASP A 220 -28.41 -10.27 4.78
CA ASP A 220 -28.62 -11.42 5.65
C ASP A 220 -27.85 -11.23 6.96
N PRO A 221 -28.47 -10.67 8.02
CA PRO A 221 -27.84 -10.60 9.34
C PRO A 221 -27.50 -11.99 9.91
N GLY A 222 -27.99 -13.08 9.31
CA GLY A 222 -27.70 -14.46 9.69
C GLY A 222 -26.46 -15.08 9.01
N ALA A 223 -25.87 -14.45 7.99
CA ALA A 223 -24.71 -15.01 7.29
C ALA A 223 -23.51 -15.12 8.26
N THR A 224 -23.18 -16.34 8.66
CA THR A 224 -22.11 -16.56 9.63
C THR A 224 -20.74 -16.36 8.98
N ALA A 225 -19.72 -16.03 9.77
CA ALA A 225 -18.35 -15.99 9.27
C ALA A 225 -17.90 -17.31 8.62
N THR A 226 -18.48 -18.44 9.04
CA THR A 226 -18.27 -19.76 8.44
C THR A 226 -18.78 -19.81 6.99
N ASP A 227 -19.97 -19.26 6.72
CA ASP A 227 -20.57 -19.24 5.39
C ASP A 227 -19.79 -18.32 4.45
N VAL A 228 -19.42 -17.12 4.92
CA VAL A 228 -18.58 -16.18 4.17
C VAL A 228 -17.26 -16.83 3.77
N LEU A 229 -16.55 -17.48 4.71
CA LEU A 229 -15.29 -18.16 4.40
C LEU A 229 -15.48 -19.35 3.46
N ARG A 230 -16.58 -20.10 3.59
CA ARG A 230 -16.88 -21.23 2.71
C ARG A 230 -17.05 -20.77 1.26
N HIS A 231 -17.84 -19.73 1.03
CA HIS A 231 -18.07 -19.18 -0.30
C HIS A 231 -16.82 -18.48 -0.84
N ALA A 232 -16.11 -17.67 -0.04
CA ALA A 232 -14.85 -17.07 -0.46
C ALA A 232 -13.80 -18.12 -0.89
N ARG A 233 -13.72 -19.26 -0.19
CA ARG A 233 -12.86 -20.39 -0.58
C ARG A 233 -13.35 -21.05 -1.87
N ALA A 234 -14.65 -21.08 -2.13
CA ALA A 234 -15.19 -21.60 -3.38
C ALA A 234 -14.82 -20.70 -4.57
N ALA A 235 -14.86 -19.36 -4.42
CA ALA A 235 -14.41 -18.42 -5.44
C ALA A 235 -12.93 -18.60 -5.82
N LEU A 236 -12.08 -18.98 -4.86
CA LEU A 236 -10.64 -19.17 -5.08
C LEU A 236 -10.25 -20.62 -5.35
N ARG A 237 -11.22 -21.50 -5.65
CA ARG A 237 -10.93 -22.91 -5.93
C ARG A 237 -10.00 -23.01 -7.14
N GLY A 238 -8.98 -23.86 -7.05
CA GLY A 238 -7.99 -24.00 -8.12
C GLY A 238 -6.97 -22.85 -8.19
N THR A 239 -7.02 -21.85 -7.31
CA THR A 239 -6.05 -20.74 -7.32
C THR A 239 -5.05 -20.86 -6.17
N THR A 240 -3.76 -20.69 -6.47
CA THR A 240 -2.71 -20.45 -5.46
C THR A 240 -2.61 -18.96 -5.19
N LEU A 241 -2.85 -18.53 -3.96
CA LEU A 241 -2.80 -17.14 -3.55
C LEU A 241 -1.46 -16.81 -2.85
N VAL A 242 -0.87 -15.70 -3.22
CA VAL A 242 0.32 -15.15 -2.58
C VAL A 242 0.07 -13.68 -2.25
N ALA A 243 0.09 -13.32 -0.97
CA ALA A 243 0.14 -11.91 -0.60
C ALA A 243 1.60 -11.46 -0.52
N ALA A 244 1.96 -10.59 -1.44
CA ALA A 244 3.23 -9.87 -1.46
C ALA A 244 3.11 -8.69 -0.47
N VAL A 245 3.78 -8.80 0.68
CA VAL A 245 3.68 -7.85 1.79
C VAL A 245 4.87 -6.90 1.85
N ALA A 246 4.59 -5.62 2.11
CA ALA A 246 5.61 -4.58 2.30
C ALA A 246 6.20 -4.57 3.72
N SER A 247 5.41 -5.00 4.70
CA SER A 247 5.74 -4.96 6.12
C SER A 247 5.28 -6.22 6.86
N SER A 248 5.89 -6.45 8.02
CA SER A 248 5.57 -7.60 8.87
C SER A 248 4.64 -7.27 10.04
N THR A 249 4.10 -6.04 10.08
CA THR A 249 3.26 -5.47 11.15
C THR A 249 2.16 -6.45 11.58
N PRO A 250 1.90 -6.66 12.88
CA PRO A 250 0.77 -7.46 13.35
C PRO A 250 -0.61 -6.81 13.13
N LEU A 251 -1.71 -7.55 13.31
CA LEU A 251 -3.07 -7.00 13.11
C LEU A 251 -3.42 -6.16 14.32
N LEU A 252 -3.25 -6.82 15.46
CA LEU A 252 -3.60 -6.36 16.79
C LEU A 252 -2.34 -6.21 17.65
N GLY A 253 -2.49 -5.48 18.73
CA GLY A 253 -1.52 -5.27 19.80
C GLY A 253 -0.75 -3.96 19.68
N LEU A 254 0.24 -3.80 20.56
CA LEU A 254 1.03 -2.57 20.73
C LEU A 254 1.81 -2.12 19.48
N HIS A 255 2.01 -3.00 18.52
CA HIS A 255 2.63 -2.71 17.23
C HIS A 255 1.69 -3.08 16.07
N GLY A 256 0.39 -3.17 16.33
CA GLY A 256 -0.65 -3.58 15.38
C GLY A 256 -0.92 -2.54 14.29
N ALA A 257 -1.87 -2.85 13.43
CA ALA A 257 -2.27 -1.97 12.32
C ALA A 257 -2.81 -0.63 12.83
N SER A 258 -3.60 -0.66 13.91
CA SER A 258 -4.13 0.50 14.63
C SER A 258 -3.01 1.38 15.22
N ALA A 259 -2.02 0.78 15.88
CA ALA A 259 -0.86 1.50 16.43
C ALA A 259 -0.02 2.17 15.33
N ALA A 260 0.13 1.51 14.17
CA ALA A 260 0.80 2.09 13.01
C ALA A 260 0.00 3.24 12.35
N LEU A 261 -1.32 3.30 12.54
CA LEU A 261 -2.15 4.44 12.16
C LEU A 261 -1.97 5.59 13.16
N ALA A 262 -1.98 5.30 14.46
CA ALA A 262 -1.74 6.31 15.51
C ALA A 262 -0.37 7.00 15.31
N ALA A 263 0.68 6.24 15.00
CA ALA A 263 2.00 6.77 14.68
C ALA A 263 2.05 7.67 13.42
N ARG A 264 1.00 7.63 12.58
CA ARG A 264 0.81 8.50 11.41
C ARG A 264 -0.11 9.70 11.70
N GLY A 265 -0.46 9.93 12.96
CA GLY A 265 -1.26 11.07 13.39
C GLY A 265 -2.77 10.81 13.42
N VAL A 266 -3.22 9.56 13.30
CA VAL A 266 -4.62 9.20 13.61
C VAL A 266 -4.83 9.35 15.12
N ASP A 267 -5.96 9.93 15.53
CA ASP A 267 -6.34 10.07 16.93
C ASP A 267 -6.30 8.73 17.69
N ASP A 268 -5.79 8.75 18.92
CA ASP A 268 -5.58 7.55 19.73
C ASP A 268 -6.90 6.83 20.09
N ALA A 269 -7.99 7.58 20.32
CA ALA A 269 -9.29 7.00 20.62
C ALA A 269 -9.89 6.32 19.38
N VAL A 270 -9.68 6.92 18.19
CA VAL A 270 -10.04 6.30 16.90
C VAL A 270 -9.20 5.04 16.67
N ALA A 271 -7.89 5.09 16.87
CA ALA A 271 -7.00 3.94 16.72
C ALA A 271 -7.39 2.79 17.67
N GLN A 272 -7.71 3.09 18.93
CA GLN A 272 -8.18 2.10 19.90
C GLN A 272 -9.58 1.56 19.56
N GLY A 273 -10.46 2.38 18.97
CA GLY A 273 -11.74 1.95 18.41
C GLY A 273 -11.54 0.92 17.30
N LEU A 274 -10.66 1.24 16.34
CA LEU A 274 -10.29 0.32 15.26
C LEU A 274 -9.70 -0.97 15.80
N GLU A 275 -8.78 -0.92 16.78
CA GLU A 275 -8.21 -2.11 17.43
C GLU A 275 -9.29 -3.07 17.95
N ARG A 276 -10.33 -2.55 18.62
CA ARG A 276 -11.46 -3.37 19.11
C ARG A 276 -12.25 -4.00 17.97
N CYS A 277 -12.57 -3.21 16.94
CA CYS A 277 -13.30 -3.70 15.76
C CYS A 277 -12.52 -4.79 15.02
N LEU A 278 -11.23 -4.57 14.78
CA LEU A 278 -10.34 -5.54 14.15
C LEU A 278 -10.22 -6.81 15.00
N GLY A 279 -10.20 -6.67 16.33
CA GLY A 279 -10.20 -7.79 17.27
C GLY A 279 -11.44 -8.67 17.17
N ALA A 280 -12.62 -8.06 17.06
CA ALA A 280 -13.88 -8.78 16.89
C ALA A 280 -13.92 -9.57 15.56
N VAL A 281 -13.51 -8.95 14.45
CA VAL A 281 -13.42 -9.63 13.14
C VAL A 281 -12.42 -10.79 13.19
N ALA A 282 -11.23 -10.57 13.76
CA ALA A 282 -10.21 -11.61 13.88
C ALA A 282 -10.71 -12.81 14.69
N HIS A 283 -11.43 -12.57 15.79
CA HIS A 283 -12.03 -13.62 16.60
C HIS A 283 -13.10 -14.41 15.84
N ALA A 284 -14.01 -13.73 15.14
CA ALA A 284 -15.05 -14.36 14.35
C ALA A 284 -14.48 -15.24 13.22
N VAL A 285 -13.48 -14.72 12.48
CA VAL A 285 -12.79 -15.45 11.41
C VAL A 285 -12.05 -16.67 11.98
N ALA A 286 -11.36 -16.54 13.11
CA ALA A 286 -10.66 -17.67 13.74
C ALA A 286 -11.64 -18.77 14.18
N GLY A 287 -12.78 -18.40 14.78
CA GLY A 287 -13.84 -19.34 15.15
C GLY A 287 -14.45 -20.07 13.93
N ALA A 288 -14.68 -19.33 12.85
CA ALA A 288 -15.19 -19.88 11.59
C ALA A 288 -14.21 -20.87 10.94
N VAL A 289 -12.91 -20.55 10.90
CA VAL A 289 -11.85 -21.47 10.43
C VAL A 289 -11.87 -22.75 11.27
N GLY A 290 -11.90 -22.63 12.60
CA GLY A 290 -11.95 -23.78 13.50
C GLY A 290 -13.21 -24.64 13.35
N THR A 291 -14.32 -24.08 12.89
CA THR A 291 -15.54 -24.83 12.52
C THR A 291 -15.35 -25.56 11.20
N LEU A 292 -14.90 -24.88 10.15
CA LEU A 292 -14.64 -25.49 8.84
C LEU A 292 -13.61 -26.64 8.89
N ASP A 293 -12.62 -26.54 9.79
CA ASP A 293 -11.65 -27.60 10.06
C ASP A 293 -12.29 -28.85 10.69
N ARG A 294 -13.21 -28.67 11.65
CA ARG A 294 -13.90 -29.76 12.34
C ARG A 294 -14.87 -30.50 11.42
N ASP A 295 -15.47 -29.81 10.47
CA ASP A 295 -16.43 -30.38 9.52
C ASP A 295 -15.79 -31.33 8.47
N GLY A 296 -14.49 -31.63 8.59
CA GLY A 296 -13.86 -32.75 7.87
C GLY A 296 -13.65 -32.54 6.37
N ARG A 297 -13.86 -31.31 5.85
CA ARG A 297 -13.68 -30.99 4.42
C ARG A 297 -12.20 -30.77 4.02
N GLY A 298 -11.33 -31.58 4.60
CA GLY A 298 -9.88 -31.47 4.58
C GLY A 298 -9.37 -30.35 5.49
N PRO A 299 -8.09 -30.39 5.92
CA PRO A 299 -7.52 -29.30 6.71
C PRO A 299 -7.72 -27.99 5.94
N VAL A 300 -8.41 -27.02 6.56
CA VAL A 300 -8.16 -25.60 6.29
C VAL A 300 -6.74 -25.42 6.79
N ALA A 301 -5.78 -25.75 5.93
CA ALA A 301 -4.37 -25.78 6.29
C ALA A 301 -3.90 -24.32 6.46
N GLY A 302 -4.27 -23.73 7.58
CA GLY A 302 -3.99 -22.39 8.05
C GLY A 302 -3.90 -22.38 9.59
N ARG A 303 -3.90 -23.58 10.21
CA ARG A 303 -3.77 -23.76 11.67
C ARG A 303 -2.50 -23.11 12.24
N ASP A 304 -1.50 -22.84 11.39
CA ASP A 304 -0.16 -22.41 11.80
C ASP A 304 0.30 -21.04 11.29
N LEU A 305 -0.56 -20.03 11.40
CA LEU A 305 -0.09 -18.65 11.50
C LEU A 305 -0.42 -17.99 12.84
N LEU A 306 -1.25 -18.66 13.64
CA LEU A 306 -1.50 -18.34 15.04
C LEU A 306 -0.95 -19.38 16.02
N ALA A 307 -0.74 -20.65 15.62
CA ALA A 307 -0.25 -21.72 16.51
C ALA A 307 1.27 -22.01 16.42
N ASP A 308 1.91 -21.77 15.27
CA ASP A 308 3.38 -21.83 15.10
C ASP A 308 4.07 -20.63 15.77
N ALA A 309 3.26 -19.69 16.25
CA ALA A 309 3.58 -18.90 17.40
C ALA A 309 3.28 -19.73 18.65
N SER A 310 4.33 -20.23 19.31
CA SER A 310 4.33 -20.51 20.76
C SER A 310 3.30 -19.62 21.47
N PRO A 311 2.52 -20.10 22.46
CA PRO A 311 1.37 -19.40 23.09
C PRO A 311 1.63 -17.98 23.63
N ARG A 312 2.85 -17.44 23.45
CA ARG A 312 3.26 -16.06 23.68
C ARG A 312 3.31 -15.15 22.44
N ARG A 313 2.98 -15.57 21.20
CA ARG A 313 3.15 -14.73 19.98
C ARG A 313 1.95 -14.68 19.01
N SER A 314 0.72 -14.62 19.54
CA SER A 314 -0.51 -14.43 18.77
C SER A 314 -0.67 -12.99 18.22
N ARG A 315 0.20 -12.54 17.29
CA ARG A 315 0.14 -11.18 16.72
C ARG A 315 0.71 -11.16 15.29
N ARG A 316 -0.12 -11.34 14.25
CA ARG A 316 0.24 -11.08 12.83
C ARG A 316 -0.92 -10.36 12.10
N SER A 317 -0.59 -9.49 11.12
CA SER A 317 -1.43 -8.50 10.37
C SER A 317 -2.78 -8.99 9.87
N GLY A 318 -3.78 -8.10 9.82
CA GLY A 318 -5.14 -8.42 9.34
C GLY A 318 -5.32 -8.18 7.85
N ALA A 319 -4.39 -7.48 7.21
CA ALA A 319 -4.20 -7.66 5.77
C ALA A 319 -3.70 -9.09 5.46
N ARG A 320 -3.23 -9.86 6.46
CA ARG A 320 -2.88 -11.29 6.31
C ARG A 320 -4.04 -12.24 6.61
N ALA A 321 -5.20 -11.77 7.08
CA ALA A 321 -6.31 -12.66 7.45
C ALA A 321 -6.89 -13.41 6.22
N ALA A 322 -6.79 -12.84 5.01
CA ALA A 322 -7.32 -13.46 3.80
C ALA A 322 -6.32 -14.32 3.01
N ALA A 323 -5.01 -14.16 3.20
CA ALA A 323 -4.00 -14.65 2.24
C ALA A 323 -3.12 -15.81 2.73
N ALA A 324 -3.50 -16.49 3.81
CA ALA A 324 -2.54 -17.27 4.57
C ALA A 324 -3.08 -18.67 4.92
N VAL A 325 -2.92 -19.59 3.95
CA VAL A 325 -3.30 -21.02 4.00
C VAL A 325 -2.10 -21.86 3.52
N ARG A 326 -1.29 -22.37 4.45
CA ARG A 326 -0.08 -23.14 4.18
C ARG A 326 -0.41 -24.61 3.85
N ARG A 327 0.05 -25.08 2.67
CA ARG A 327 0.17 -26.48 2.19
C ARG A 327 -0.90 -27.48 2.67
N SER A 328 -1.95 -27.62 1.86
CA SER A 328 -2.68 -28.89 1.66
C SER A 328 -2.47 -29.39 0.22
N PRO A 329 -2.33 -30.71 -0.04
CA PRO A 329 -2.21 -31.26 -1.39
C PRO A 329 -3.37 -30.92 -2.34
N ARG A 330 -4.56 -30.55 -1.83
CA ARG A 330 -5.80 -30.42 -2.63
C ARG A 330 -6.70 -29.20 -2.31
N GLY A 331 -6.18 -28.13 -1.72
CA GLY A 331 -6.97 -26.91 -1.41
C GLY A 331 -6.20 -25.62 -1.63
N ALA A 332 -6.92 -24.52 -1.91
CA ALA A 332 -6.37 -23.18 -2.15
C ALA A 332 -5.24 -22.86 -1.16
N ARG A 333 -4.07 -22.51 -1.69
CA ARG A 333 -2.82 -22.31 -0.92
C ARG A 333 -2.53 -20.82 -0.85
N GLY A 334 -2.68 -20.22 0.32
CA GLY A 334 -2.30 -18.85 0.62
C GLY A 334 -0.94 -18.77 1.29
N ARG A 335 -0.01 -17.93 0.82
CA ARG A 335 1.19 -17.60 1.61
C ARG A 335 1.49 -16.12 1.60
N LEU A 336 2.22 -15.70 2.63
CA LEU A 336 2.75 -14.36 2.76
C LEU A 336 4.23 -14.37 2.39
N VAL A 337 4.64 -13.49 1.50
CA VAL A 337 6.05 -13.33 1.09
C VAL A 337 6.41 -11.85 1.07
N PRO A 338 7.65 -11.46 1.38
CA PRO A 338 8.10 -10.10 1.11
C PRO A 338 7.94 -9.78 -0.38
N ALA A 339 7.29 -8.68 -0.72
CA ALA A 339 7.02 -8.30 -2.10
C ALA A 339 8.31 -8.16 -2.94
N VAL A 340 9.36 -7.58 -2.36
CA VAL A 340 10.67 -7.48 -3.02
C VAL A 340 11.25 -8.85 -3.39
N ARG A 341 11.04 -9.87 -2.54
CA ARG A 341 11.51 -11.23 -2.83
C ARG A 341 10.71 -11.84 -3.96
N GLU A 342 9.40 -11.62 -3.99
CA GLU A 342 8.54 -12.10 -5.07
C GLU A 342 8.91 -11.46 -6.42
N VAL A 343 9.19 -10.16 -6.46
CA VAL A 343 9.70 -9.49 -7.68
C VAL A 343 11.06 -10.06 -8.08
N ALA A 344 11.99 -10.18 -7.13
CA ALA A 344 13.32 -10.74 -7.37
C ALA A 344 13.27 -12.17 -7.94
N ASP A 345 12.41 -13.03 -7.38
CA ASP A 345 12.20 -14.39 -7.87
C ASP A 345 11.60 -14.36 -9.29
N ALA A 346 10.61 -13.51 -9.55
CA ALA A 346 9.95 -13.41 -10.85
C ALA A 346 10.90 -12.95 -11.97
N VAL A 347 11.80 -11.99 -11.70
CA VAL A 347 12.77 -11.48 -12.68
C VAL A 347 14.05 -12.32 -12.77
N GLY A 348 14.16 -13.41 -11.99
CA GLY A 348 15.34 -14.25 -11.95
C GLY A 348 16.58 -13.52 -11.42
N LEU A 349 16.41 -12.66 -10.42
CA LEU A 349 17.49 -11.83 -9.87
C LEU A 349 18.67 -12.68 -9.39
N ASP A 350 18.42 -13.81 -8.72
CA ASP A 350 19.48 -14.70 -8.22
C ASP A 350 20.41 -15.17 -9.37
N THR A 351 19.85 -15.51 -10.54
CA THR A 351 20.62 -15.90 -11.74
C THR A 351 21.42 -14.71 -12.30
N ARG A 352 20.84 -13.51 -12.32
CA ARG A 352 21.52 -12.30 -12.82
C ARG A 352 22.68 -11.90 -11.91
N LEU A 353 22.46 -11.95 -10.59
CA LEU A 353 23.49 -11.67 -9.59
C LEU A 353 24.64 -12.67 -9.68
N ALA A 354 24.35 -13.96 -9.93
CA ALA A 354 25.38 -14.97 -10.11
C ALA A 354 26.27 -14.74 -11.35
N ALA A 355 25.77 -14.02 -12.35
CA ALA A 355 26.50 -13.68 -13.57
C ALA A 355 27.14 -12.29 -13.53
N ALA A 356 26.93 -11.50 -12.46
CA ALA A 356 27.38 -10.12 -12.36
C ALA A 356 28.75 -10.02 -11.67
N ASP A 357 29.65 -9.23 -12.25
CA ASP A 357 30.94 -8.89 -11.62
C ASP A 357 30.78 -7.79 -10.55
N LEU A 358 29.79 -6.91 -10.72
CA LEU A 358 29.48 -5.79 -9.82
C LEU A 358 27.97 -5.58 -9.72
N VAL A 359 27.50 -5.32 -8.50
CA VAL A 359 26.09 -5.05 -8.22
C VAL A 359 25.97 -3.69 -7.52
N VAL A 360 25.15 -2.82 -8.08
CA VAL A 360 24.84 -1.51 -7.50
C VAL A 360 23.37 -1.50 -7.10
N VAL A 361 23.10 -1.18 -5.84
CA VAL A 361 21.75 -1.04 -5.31
C VAL A 361 21.50 0.44 -5.03
N ALA A 362 20.46 0.98 -5.65
CA ALA A 362 19.96 2.31 -5.37
C ALA A 362 18.54 2.18 -4.77
N ASP A 363 18.31 2.88 -3.67
CA ASP A 363 16.99 3.09 -3.10
C ASP A 363 16.79 4.60 -2.96
N GLU A 364 15.56 5.09 -3.15
CA GLU A 364 15.23 6.47 -2.83
C GLU A 364 15.23 6.61 -1.31
N LEU A 365 16.39 6.96 -0.74
CA LEU A 365 16.51 7.32 0.66
C LEU A 365 15.60 8.52 0.91
N GLY A 366 14.50 8.30 1.61
CA GLY A 366 13.57 9.36 1.95
C GLY A 366 14.26 10.41 2.82
N ALA A 367 13.81 11.67 2.75
CA ALA A 367 14.35 12.77 3.55
C ALA A 367 14.40 12.47 5.07
N ARG A 368 13.54 11.57 5.58
CA ARG A 368 13.55 11.09 6.97
C ARG A 368 14.76 10.22 7.33
N GLU A 369 15.26 9.43 6.38
CA GLU A 369 16.44 8.57 6.56
C GLU A 369 17.72 9.39 6.43
N LEU A 370 17.74 10.38 5.52
CA LEU A 370 18.83 11.34 5.36
C LEU A 370 18.90 12.37 6.51
N GLY A 371 17.76 12.71 7.13
CA GLY A 371 17.66 13.75 8.17
C GLY A 371 18.21 13.35 9.55
N ARG A 372 18.30 12.05 9.87
CA ARG A 372 18.91 11.59 11.14
C ARG A 372 20.43 11.53 11.11
N ALA A 373 21.05 11.50 9.93
CA ALA A 373 22.50 11.48 9.81
C ALA A 373 23.17 12.85 10.07
N ARG A 374 22.41 13.96 10.09
CA ARG A 374 22.96 15.33 10.18
C ARG A 374 22.66 16.10 11.48
N ALA A 375 21.84 15.57 12.39
CA ALA A 375 21.52 16.28 13.65
C ALA A 375 22.48 15.99 14.81
N GLY A 376 23.46 15.09 14.62
CA GLY A 376 24.48 14.78 15.63
C GLY A 376 25.78 15.54 15.35
N ARG A 377 26.10 16.53 16.19
CA ARG A 377 27.39 17.25 16.30
C ARG A 377 27.58 18.43 15.34
N SER A 378 26.89 19.53 15.63
CA SER A 378 27.43 20.88 15.43
C SER A 378 27.44 21.60 16.78
N GLY A 379 28.05 20.97 17.79
CA GLY A 379 28.57 21.68 18.95
C GLY A 379 29.97 22.16 18.60
N CYS A 380 30.07 23.30 17.93
CA CYS A 380 31.24 24.15 18.04
C CYS A 380 30.84 25.24 19.02
N ASP A 381 31.28 25.06 20.27
CA ASP A 381 31.45 26.16 21.20
C ASP A 381 32.29 27.24 20.52
N ALA A 382 31.78 28.46 20.52
CA ALA A 382 32.51 29.70 20.26
C ALA A 382 32.08 30.72 21.31
#